data_AF-A0A7C8AMV8-F1
#
_entry.id   AF-A0A7C8AMV8-F1
#
_cell.length_a   1.000
_cell.length_b   1.000
_cell.length_c   1.000
_cell.angle_alpha   90.00
_cell.angle_beta   90.00
_cell.angle_gamma   90.00
#
_symmetry.space_group_name_H-M   'P 1'
#
loop_
_entity.id
_entity.type
_entity.pdbx_description
1 polymer ?
#
loop_
_entity_poly.entity_id
_entity_poly.type
_entity_poly.pdbx_seq_one_letter_code
_entity_poly.pdbx_strand_id
1 'polypeptide(L)'
;MGLEAYHEKRRFESTSEPQGKVEATPGGNLYIIQKHAASHLHYDLRLELDGVLKSWAVPKGPSLNPAEKRLAVHVEDHPIEYGCFEGIIPEGEYGGGTVMLWDRGVWEPEGDPREGYAKGDLKFKLHGEKLKGSWVLARMKGRAGGDGGKNWLLIKKRDDAAISGSEPEPVETMDRSAASGRTMQEIASQPEKFRVEGEAVLQGRSRNEEKASSGDVEKNPTDPHGNPSSVALSNPDRMFYPEIGVTKRALAEYYTEIADWIMPHLARRPLTVVRCPEGWQKECFFQKHFKDAASELLRSIPIMEKDGPQYYSVADNIEGVIELVQIGALEIHVWGSREDKLEQPDMMIFDLDPAPEVEWASMIKAARLMRERLSNLGLASFVKTTGGKGLHIVAPLTPRAGWETVKSFSRAVAESIVREAPGEYIATMSKEKRKGRIFIDYLRNGRGATSIAPYSTRSRQGAPISTPVAWDELTVDLKPDSYNIYNIRRRLAGLEEDPWAGYFSIRQEITQEIQKKAGI
;
A
#
# COMPACT_ATOMS: atom_id res chain seq x y z
N MET A 1 32.41 -3.54 -21.08
CA MET A 1 32.56 -2.36 -20.20
C MET A 1 32.17 -2.83 -18.82
N GLY A 2 33.13 -2.84 -17.91
CA GLY A 2 32.95 -3.25 -16.53
C GLY A 2 33.08 -2.07 -15.58
N LEU A 3 33.44 -2.36 -14.33
CA LEU A 3 33.59 -1.38 -13.25
C LEU A 3 35.01 -0.80 -13.17
N GLU A 4 35.89 -1.04 -14.14
CA GLU A 4 37.30 -0.64 -14.06
C GLU A 4 37.44 0.88 -13.90
N ALA A 5 36.74 1.65 -14.74
CA ALA A 5 36.73 3.11 -14.66
C ALA A 5 36.02 3.63 -13.39
N TYR A 6 35.11 2.85 -12.80
CA TYR A 6 34.48 3.18 -11.52
C TYR A 6 35.48 3.02 -10.38
N HIS A 7 36.16 1.87 -10.30
CA HIS A 7 37.16 1.56 -9.29
C HIS A 7 38.39 2.48 -9.35
N GLU A 8 38.89 2.83 -10.54
CA GLU A 8 40.03 3.75 -10.70
C GLU A 8 39.78 5.16 -10.15
N LYS A 9 38.51 5.58 -10.11
CA LYS A 9 38.12 6.95 -9.71
C LYS A 9 37.79 7.10 -8.23
N ARG A 10 37.68 6.01 -7.44
CA ARG A 10 37.26 6.07 -6.03
C ARG A 10 38.34 5.57 -5.09
N ARG A 11 38.40 6.20 -3.91
CA ARG A 11 39.17 5.72 -2.76
C ARG A 11 38.20 5.15 -1.72
N PHE A 12 37.91 3.85 -1.78
CA PHE A 12 36.91 3.20 -0.92
C PHE A 12 37.25 3.20 0.58
N GLU A 13 38.49 3.51 0.95
CA GLU A 13 38.87 3.76 2.35
C GLU A 13 38.37 5.11 2.87
N SER A 14 38.10 6.05 1.95
CA SER A 14 37.69 7.42 2.25
C SER A 14 36.21 7.67 1.99
N THR A 15 35.60 7.00 1.01
CA THR A 15 34.18 7.19 0.63
C THR A 15 33.27 6.14 1.27
N SER A 16 32.01 6.49 1.50
CA SER A 16 30.97 5.56 1.94
C SER A 16 30.31 4.80 0.77
N GLU A 17 30.74 5.07 -0.45
CA GLU A 17 30.26 4.41 -1.67
C GLU A 17 30.69 2.94 -1.73
N PRO A 18 29.83 2.03 -2.22
CA PRO A 18 30.15 0.61 -2.32
C PRO A 18 31.16 0.33 -3.44
N GLN A 19 32.17 -0.49 -3.17
CA GLN A 19 33.11 -0.95 -4.20
C GLN A 19 32.41 -1.78 -5.29
N GLY A 20 31.51 -2.69 -4.86
CA GLY A 20 30.65 -3.52 -5.70
C GLY A 20 31.37 -4.42 -6.72
N LYS A 21 30.62 -5.32 -7.36
CA LYS A 21 31.13 -6.20 -8.42
C LYS A 21 30.18 -6.20 -9.62
N VAL A 22 30.67 -6.64 -10.77
CA VAL A 22 29.79 -6.94 -11.93
C VAL A 22 29.05 -8.23 -11.60
N GLU A 23 27.79 -8.11 -11.21
CA GLU A 23 26.96 -9.27 -10.88
C GLU A 23 25.62 -9.16 -11.62
N ALA A 24 25.23 -10.25 -12.31
CA ALA A 24 23.93 -10.32 -12.95
C ALA A 24 22.86 -10.51 -11.87
N THR A 25 21.91 -9.59 -11.79
CA THR A 25 20.85 -9.70 -10.77
C THR A 25 19.72 -10.59 -11.23
N PRO A 26 18.97 -11.10 -10.25
CA PRO A 26 17.60 -11.52 -10.42
C PRO A 26 16.60 -10.49 -10.94
N GLY A 27 16.74 -9.97 -12.17
CA GLY A 27 15.72 -9.13 -12.79
C GLY A 27 16.20 -8.39 -14.02
N GLY A 28 17.43 -7.89 -13.98
CA GLY A 28 18.07 -7.22 -15.11
C GLY A 28 17.40 -5.90 -15.51
N ASN A 29 16.64 -5.28 -14.61
CA ASN A 29 15.72 -4.21 -14.96
C ASN A 29 15.56 -3.11 -13.88
N LEU A 30 16.50 -2.98 -12.95
CA LEU A 30 16.51 -1.89 -11.97
C LEU A 30 16.66 -0.53 -12.65
N TYR A 31 15.86 0.44 -12.21
CA TYR A 31 15.94 1.84 -12.61
C TYR A 31 16.08 2.73 -11.38
N ILE A 32 17.04 3.65 -11.42
CA ILE A 32 17.34 4.58 -10.33
C ILE A 32 17.53 5.99 -10.89
N ILE A 33 17.10 7.01 -10.13
CA ILE A 33 17.60 8.37 -10.25
C ILE A 33 18.14 8.84 -8.90
N GLN A 34 19.40 9.25 -8.87
CA GLN A 34 19.98 9.94 -7.72
C GLN A 34 20.04 11.44 -7.99
N LYS A 35 19.58 12.26 -7.05
CA LYS A 35 19.76 13.71 -7.06
C LYS A 35 21.06 14.02 -6.33
N HIS A 36 22.01 14.61 -7.03
CA HIS A 36 23.37 14.77 -6.56
C HIS A 36 23.75 16.25 -6.50
N ALA A 37 23.96 16.76 -5.28
CA ALA A 37 24.50 18.09 -5.03
C ALA A 37 26.03 18.02 -4.93
N ALA A 38 26.68 17.82 -6.08
CA ALA A 38 28.13 17.97 -6.25
C ALA A 38 28.51 19.44 -6.49
N SER A 39 29.55 19.74 -7.28
CA SER A 39 29.86 21.11 -7.70
C SER A 39 28.68 21.82 -8.36
N HIS A 40 27.81 21.07 -9.05
CA HIS A 40 26.52 21.51 -9.54
C HIS A 40 25.46 20.45 -9.25
N LEU A 41 24.24 20.88 -8.97
CA LEU A 41 23.10 19.98 -8.82
C LEU A 41 22.78 19.29 -10.15
N HIS A 42 22.70 17.96 -10.14
CA HIS A 42 22.28 17.17 -11.28
C HIS A 42 21.53 15.92 -10.82
N TYR A 43 20.98 15.18 -11.79
CA TYR A 43 20.25 13.93 -11.56
C TYR A 43 20.92 12.80 -12.34
N ASP A 44 21.40 11.78 -11.66
CA ASP A 44 22.02 10.62 -12.29
C ASP A 44 20.96 9.57 -12.61
N LEU A 45 20.58 9.46 -13.88
CA LEU A 45 19.73 8.40 -14.40
C LEU A 45 20.55 7.12 -14.56
N ARG A 46 20.05 6.01 -13.99
CA ARG A 46 20.73 4.73 -14.04
C ARG A 46 19.77 3.62 -14.44
N LEU A 47 20.19 2.81 -15.41
CA LEU A 47 19.45 1.65 -15.89
C LEU A 47 20.35 0.42 -15.76
N GLU A 48 19.86 -0.62 -15.10
CA GLU A 48 20.56 -1.90 -15.03
C GLU A 48 20.58 -2.57 -16.40
N LEU A 49 21.78 -2.86 -16.90
CA LEU A 49 21.99 -3.62 -18.12
C LEU A 49 23.35 -4.33 -18.04
N ASP A 50 23.35 -5.64 -18.29
CA ASP A 50 24.55 -6.49 -18.26
C ASP A 50 25.29 -6.50 -16.90
N GLY A 51 24.54 -6.52 -15.79
CA GLY A 51 25.08 -6.66 -14.44
C GLY A 51 25.75 -5.40 -13.88
N VAL A 52 25.52 -4.25 -14.52
CA VAL A 52 25.95 -2.92 -14.07
C VAL A 52 24.85 -1.89 -14.28
N LEU A 53 24.97 -0.74 -13.62
CA LEU A 53 24.13 0.43 -13.84
C LEU A 53 24.74 1.32 -14.93
N LYS A 54 24.16 1.27 -16.14
CA LYS A 54 24.45 2.25 -17.21
C LYS A 54 23.94 3.61 -16.75
N SER A 55 24.82 4.61 -16.77
CA SER A 55 24.62 5.82 -15.98
C SER A 55 24.78 7.09 -16.82
N TRP A 56 23.86 8.04 -16.63
CA TRP A 56 23.85 9.34 -17.29
C TRP A 56 23.57 10.48 -16.31
N ALA A 57 24.45 11.48 -16.27
CA ALA A 57 24.20 12.71 -15.56
C ALA A 57 23.26 13.61 -16.38
N VAL A 58 22.14 14.01 -15.78
CA VAL A 58 21.10 14.87 -16.38
C VAL A 58 21.08 16.21 -15.61
N PRO A 59 21.78 17.26 -16.10
CA PRO A 59 22.01 18.49 -15.30
C PRO A 59 20.73 19.21 -14.87
N LYS A 60 19.73 19.27 -15.74
CA LYS A 60 18.43 19.90 -15.42
C LYS A 60 17.41 18.91 -14.83
N GLY A 61 17.79 17.65 -14.70
CA GLY A 61 16.88 16.55 -14.36
C GLY A 61 15.91 16.17 -15.49
N PRO A 62 15.16 15.07 -15.29
CA PRO A 62 14.13 14.59 -16.20
C PRO A 62 12.98 15.60 -16.30
N SER A 63 12.27 15.59 -17.43
CA SER A 63 11.05 16.38 -17.64
C SER A 63 9.92 15.47 -18.10
N LEU A 64 8.73 15.66 -17.56
CA LEU A 64 7.52 14.95 -18.02
C LEU A 64 6.88 15.65 -19.23
N ASN A 65 7.37 16.80 -19.66
CA ASN A 65 6.92 17.50 -20.85
C ASN A 65 7.58 16.91 -22.11
N PRO A 66 6.83 16.27 -23.03
CA PRO A 66 7.41 15.67 -24.24
C PRO A 66 8.06 16.65 -25.21
N ALA A 67 7.80 17.95 -25.07
CA ALA A 67 8.44 19.00 -25.87
C ALA A 67 9.88 19.32 -25.40
N GLU A 68 10.23 18.94 -24.17
CA GLU A 68 11.54 19.23 -23.60
C GLU A 68 12.49 18.03 -23.74
N LYS A 69 13.61 18.26 -24.43
CA LYS A 69 14.68 17.27 -24.56
C LYS A 69 15.76 17.58 -23.54
N ARG A 70 16.02 16.66 -22.60
CA ARG A 70 16.99 16.86 -21.52
C ARG A 70 18.32 16.25 -21.91
N LEU A 71 19.41 17.03 -21.83
CA LEU A 71 20.77 16.52 -22.02
C LEU A 71 21.08 15.47 -20.94
N ALA A 72 21.56 14.31 -21.37
CA ALA A 72 21.97 13.19 -20.53
C ALA A 72 23.40 12.79 -20.93
N VAL A 73 24.39 13.07 -20.07
CA VAL A 73 25.80 12.82 -20.35
C VAL A 73 26.17 11.46 -19.77
N HIS A 74 26.57 10.52 -20.62
CA HIS A 74 26.99 9.19 -20.20
C HIS A 74 28.26 9.28 -19.35
N VAL A 75 28.22 8.72 -18.15
CA VAL A 75 29.34 8.61 -17.20
C VAL A 75 29.80 7.15 -17.10
N GLU A 76 30.75 6.84 -16.23
CA GLU A 76 31.13 5.44 -16.00
C GLU A 76 29.95 4.60 -15.47
N ASP A 77 29.98 3.30 -15.77
CA ASP A 77 29.02 2.36 -15.22
C ASP A 77 29.23 2.22 -13.71
N HIS A 78 28.16 1.96 -12.96
CA HIS A 78 28.23 1.81 -11.51
C HIS A 78 27.85 0.39 -11.08
N PRO A 79 28.35 -0.09 -9.94
CA PRO A 79 27.88 -1.35 -9.38
C PRO A 79 26.41 -1.25 -9.00
N ILE A 80 25.70 -2.36 -8.98
CA ILE A 80 24.25 -2.36 -8.72
C ILE A 80 23.95 -1.95 -7.28
N GLU A 81 24.84 -2.32 -6.37
CA GLU A 81 24.84 -1.94 -4.96
C GLU A 81 24.89 -0.41 -4.79
N TYR A 82 25.49 0.30 -5.75
CA TYR A 82 25.49 1.77 -5.77
C TYR A 82 24.09 2.36 -5.93
N GLY A 83 23.19 1.65 -6.60
CA GLY A 83 21.82 2.12 -6.86
C GLY A 83 21.00 2.39 -5.59
N CYS A 84 21.40 1.81 -4.45
CA CYS A 84 20.75 2.04 -3.15
C CYS A 84 21.47 3.09 -2.30
N PHE A 85 22.57 3.68 -2.78
CA PHE A 85 23.34 4.65 -2.03
C PHE A 85 22.58 5.99 -1.88
N GLU A 86 22.49 6.44 -0.64
CA GLU A 86 22.02 7.77 -0.23
C GLU A 86 22.90 8.21 0.95
N GLY A 87 23.47 9.42 0.87
CA GLY A 87 24.44 9.87 1.87
C GLY A 87 25.31 11.02 1.40
N ILE A 88 26.48 11.17 2.03
CA ILE A 88 27.46 12.22 1.71
C ILE A 88 28.73 11.56 1.18
N ILE A 89 29.17 12.00 0.00
CA ILE A 89 30.50 11.72 -0.55
C ILE A 89 31.43 12.84 -0.04
N PRO A 90 32.53 12.53 0.66
CA PRO A 90 33.40 13.54 1.25
C PRO A 90 33.94 14.58 0.26
N GLU A 91 34.17 15.79 0.74
CA GLU A 91 34.77 16.85 -0.06
C GLU A 91 36.21 16.48 -0.49
N GLY A 92 36.55 16.70 -1.76
CA GLY A 92 37.84 16.31 -2.35
C GLY A 92 37.87 14.92 -2.98
N GLU A 93 36.87 14.06 -2.69
CA GLU A 93 36.68 12.80 -3.41
C GLU A 93 35.96 13.02 -4.76
N TYR A 94 36.10 12.07 -5.68
CA TYR A 94 35.47 12.16 -7.00
C TYR A 94 33.94 12.12 -6.85
N GLY A 95 33.26 13.20 -7.24
CA GLY A 95 31.82 13.34 -7.02
C GLY A 95 31.46 13.76 -5.59
N GLY A 96 32.35 14.42 -4.84
CA GLY A 96 32.05 14.95 -3.51
C GLY A 96 30.78 15.80 -3.48
N GLY A 97 29.90 15.53 -2.52
CA GLY A 97 28.56 16.12 -2.46
C GLY A 97 27.53 15.26 -1.72
N THR A 98 26.33 15.80 -1.51
CA THR A 98 25.20 15.03 -0.97
C THR A 98 24.49 14.30 -2.10
N VAL A 99 24.21 13.01 -1.90
CA VAL A 99 23.49 12.14 -2.84
C VAL A 99 22.18 11.70 -2.19
N MET A 100 21.07 11.95 -2.87
CA MET A 100 19.73 11.48 -2.51
C MET A 100 19.24 10.45 -3.52
N LEU A 101 18.62 9.37 -3.06
CA LEU A 101 17.85 8.50 -3.94
C LEU A 101 16.54 9.20 -4.30
N TRP A 102 16.52 9.89 -5.44
CA TRP A 102 15.40 10.76 -5.81
C TRP A 102 14.24 9.99 -6.43
N ASP A 103 14.51 8.97 -7.23
CA ASP A 103 13.49 8.06 -7.76
C ASP A 103 14.07 6.65 -7.89
N ARG A 104 13.21 5.64 -7.82
CA ARG A 104 13.59 4.24 -8.00
C ARG A 104 12.42 3.44 -8.52
N GLY A 105 12.73 2.35 -9.21
CA GLY A 105 11.72 1.45 -9.75
C GLY A 105 12.33 0.42 -10.67
N VAL A 106 11.55 -0.02 -11.64
CA VAL A 106 12.03 -0.87 -12.74
C VAL A 106 11.84 -0.17 -14.07
N TRP A 107 12.68 -0.52 -15.03
CA TRP A 107 12.50 -0.12 -16.42
C TRP A 107 12.16 -1.32 -17.29
N GLU A 108 11.34 -1.10 -18.30
CA GLU A 108 10.96 -2.12 -19.28
C GLU A 108 11.47 -1.67 -20.65
N PRO A 109 12.46 -2.35 -21.26
CA PRO A 109 12.93 -1.99 -22.59
C PRO A 109 11.87 -2.27 -23.66
N GLU A 110 11.72 -1.33 -24.60
CA GLU A 110 10.97 -1.57 -25.83
C GLU A 110 11.91 -2.16 -26.89
N GLY A 111 11.89 -3.50 -27.02
CA GLY A 111 12.81 -4.24 -27.90
C GLY A 111 14.06 -4.73 -27.17
N ASP A 112 15.11 -5.08 -27.92
CA ASP A 112 16.38 -5.54 -27.33
C ASP A 112 17.16 -4.34 -26.73
N PRO A 113 17.39 -4.31 -25.41
CA PRO A 113 18.09 -3.20 -24.75
C PRO A 113 19.57 -3.10 -25.13
N ARG A 114 20.24 -4.22 -25.43
CA ARG A 114 21.66 -4.24 -25.82
C ARG A 114 21.82 -3.63 -27.20
N GLU A 115 20.95 -4.02 -28.14
CA GLU A 115 20.94 -3.41 -29.46
C GLU A 115 20.61 -1.92 -29.41
N GLY A 116 19.58 -1.54 -28.65
CA GLY A 116 19.16 -0.14 -28.48
C GLY A 116 20.28 0.72 -27.90
N TYR A 117 20.93 0.25 -26.84
CA TYR A 117 22.07 0.93 -26.22
C TYR A 117 23.27 1.02 -27.18
N ALA A 118 23.63 -0.06 -27.86
CA ALA A 118 24.73 -0.07 -28.83
C ALA A 118 24.50 0.88 -30.00
N LYS A 119 23.26 0.92 -30.54
CA LYS A 119 22.84 1.83 -31.62
C LYS A 119 22.71 3.28 -31.15
N GLY A 120 22.49 3.50 -29.86
CA GLY A 120 22.25 4.82 -29.28
C GLY A 120 20.81 5.29 -29.41
N ASP A 121 19.85 4.36 -29.43
CA ASP A 121 18.40 4.61 -29.45
C ASP A 121 17.74 3.61 -28.51
N LEU A 122 17.72 3.93 -27.22
CA LEU A 122 17.13 3.09 -26.18
C LEU A 122 15.73 3.61 -25.85
N LYS A 123 14.72 2.81 -26.13
CA LYS A 123 13.31 3.10 -25.82
C LYS A 123 12.89 2.22 -24.66
N PHE A 124 12.19 2.79 -23.70
CA PHE A 124 11.82 2.06 -22.50
C PHE A 124 10.66 2.73 -21.77
N LYS A 125 10.02 1.95 -20.90
CA LYS A 125 9.02 2.43 -19.95
C LYS A 125 9.61 2.45 -18.55
N LEU A 126 9.38 3.54 -17.82
CA LEU A 126 9.75 3.65 -16.41
C LEU A 126 8.53 3.35 -15.54
N HIS A 127 8.79 2.59 -14.49
CA HIS A 127 7.85 2.27 -13.41
C HIS A 127 8.46 2.74 -12.09
N GLY A 128 8.71 4.04 -12.00
CA GLY A 128 9.28 4.70 -10.82
C GLY A 128 8.22 5.16 -9.82
N GLU A 129 8.67 5.57 -8.64
CA GLU A 129 7.85 6.25 -7.64
C GLU A 129 7.42 7.63 -8.16
N LYS A 130 8.30 8.33 -8.88
CA LYS A 130 8.05 9.68 -9.43
C LYS A 130 7.87 9.68 -10.94
N LEU A 131 8.80 9.10 -11.69
CA LEU A 131 8.74 9.04 -13.15
C LEU A 131 8.04 7.77 -13.62
N LYS A 132 7.06 7.96 -14.51
CA LYS A 132 6.28 6.87 -15.11
C LYS A 132 6.17 7.04 -16.63
N GLY A 133 5.74 5.97 -17.29
CA GLY A 133 5.45 6.00 -18.72
C GLY A 133 6.69 5.81 -19.60
N SER A 134 6.54 6.03 -20.89
CA SER A 134 7.53 5.76 -21.92
C SER A 134 8.51 6.92 -22.13
N TRP A 135 9.76 6.56 -22.39
CA TRP A 135 10.92 7.43 -22.52
C TRP A 135 11.83 6.95 -23.67
N VAL A 136 12.73 7.85 -24.09
CA VAL A 136 13.79 7.57 -25.05
C VAL A 136 15.09 8.16 -24.55
N LEU A 137 16.16 7.37 -24.61
CA LEU A 137 17.55 7.82 -24.55
C LEU A 137 18.15 7.74 -25.96
N ALA A 138 18.41 8.89 -26.57
CA ALA A 138 18.96 8.98 -27.92
C ALA A 138 20.37 9.60 -27.92
N ARG A 139 21.38 8.85 -28.36
CA ARG A 139 22.77 9.31 -28.45
C ARG A 139 22.93 10.31 -29.59
N MET A 140 23.56 11.44 -29.30
CA MET A 140 23.83 12.47 -30.29
C MET A 140 24.97 12.02 -31.21
N LYS A 141 24.83 12.21 -32.52
CA LYS A 141 25.92 12.01 -33.48
C LYS A 141 26.87 13.19 -33.39
N GLY A 142 28.11 12.96 -32.95
CA GLY A 142 29.15 13.99 -32.90
C GLY A 142 29.53 14.50 -34.29
N ARG A 143 29.90 15.79 -34.38
CA ARG A 143 30.74 16.29 -35.48
C ARG A 143 32.16 15.73 -35.31
N ALA A 144 32.89 15.56 -36.42
CA ALA A 144 34.26 15.05 -36.41
C ALA A 144 35.13 15.84 -35.41
N GLY A 145 35.62 15.17 -34.36
CA GLY A 145 36.37 15.75 -33.24
C GLY A 145 35.60 15.92 -31.91
N GLY A 146 34.31 15.59 -31.84
CA GLY A 146 33.47 15.75 -30.63
C GLY A 146 33.41 14.53 -29.70
N ASP A 147 33.41 14.82 -28.38
CA ASP A 147 32.91 14.13 -27.16
C ASP A 147 32.83 12.59 -27.04
N GLY A 148 33.29 11.81 -28.01
CA GLY A 148 33.40 10.35 -27.94
C GLY A 148 32.07 9.61 -27.78
N GLY A 149 30.94 10.22 -28.18
CA GLY A 149 29.62 9.59 -28.06
C GLY A 149 29.03 9.62 -26.64
N LYS A 150 29.55 10.48 -25.76
CA LYS A 150 29.07 10.62 -24.38
C LYS A 150 27.74 11.36 -24.25
N ASN A 151 27.35 12.18 -25.23
CA ASN A 151 26.16 13.01 -25.12
C ASN A 151 24.90 12.30 -25.66
N TRP A 152 23.86 12.22 -24.83
CA TRP A 152 22.56 11.66 -25.13
C TRP A 152 21.44 12.68 -24.82
N LEU A 153 20.25 12.41 -25.32
CA LEU A 153 19.03 13.12 -24.98
C LEU A 153 18.05 12.16 -24.29
N LEU A 154 17.61 12.52 -23.09
CA LEU A 154 16.48 11.92 -22.40
C LEU A 154 15.21 12.65 -22.82
N ILE A 155 14.24 11.92 -23.35
CA ILE A 155 13.02 12.47 -23.95
C ILE A 155 11.82 11.70 -23.43
N LYS A 156 10.83 12.40 -22.86
CA LYS A 156 9.54 11.81 -22.49
C LYS A 156 8.68 11.58 -23.74
N LYS A 157 8.09 10.39 -23.89
CA LYS A 157 7.07 10.16 -24.93
C LYS A 157 5.71 10.67 -24.46
N ARG A 158 4.83 10.98 -25.41
CA ARG A 158 3.43 11.31 -25.13
C ARG A 158 2.69 10.05 -24.68
N ASP A 159 2.24 10.05 -23.43
CA ASP A 159 1.38 9.04 -22.82
C ASP A 159 0.65 9.68 -21.62
N ASP A 160 -0.11 8.87 -20.88
CA ASP A 160 -0.93 9.31 -19.76
C ASP A 160 -0.14 9.90 -18.57
N ALA A 161 1.18 9.70 -18.53
CA ALA A 161 2.07 10.25 -17.50
C ALA A 161 2.81 11.53 -17.96
N ALA A 162 2.60 11.97 -19.20
CA ALA A 162 3.18 13.21 -19.71
C ALA A 162 2.36 14.43 -19.24
N ILE A 163 3.06 15.53 -18.95
CA ILE A 163 2.43 16.80 -18.52
C ILE A 163 2.46 17.85 -19.63
N SER A 164 1.55 18.82 -19.56
CA SER A 164 1.56 20.00 -20.44
C SER A 164 2.58 21.05 -19.97
N GLY A 165 3.05 21.93 -20.87
CA GLY A 165 4.10 22.90 -20.55
C GLY A 165 3.76 23.99 -19.53
N SER A 166 2.52 24.04 -19.03
CA SER A 166 2.10 24.92 -17.92
C SER A 166 2.06 24.24 -16.56
N GLU A 167 2.24 22.92 -16.51
CA GLU A 167 2.24 22.15 -15.27
C GLU A 167 3.63 22.13 -14.62
N PRO A 168 3.72 22.14 -13.29
CA PRO A 168 5.01 22.13 -12.60
C PRO A 168 5.72 20.78 -12.74
N GLU A 169 7.03 20.81 -12.96
CA GLU A 169 7.84 19.61 -13.21
C GLU A 169 8.09 18.81 -11.91
N PRO A 170 8.26 17.47 -11.97
CA PRO A 170 8.56 16.66 -10.79
C PRO A 170 9.84 17.10 -10.05
N VAL A 171 10.84 17.60 -10.78
CA VAL A 171 12.10 18.08 -10.19
C VAL A 171 11.91 19.32 -9.30
N GLU A 172 10.81 20.04 -9.47
CA GLU A 172 10.42 21.22 -8.68
C GLU A 172 9.50 20.86 -7.52
N THR A 173 8.63 19.86 -7.71
CA THR A 173 7.54 19.53 -6.77
C THR A 173 7.81 18.31 -5.89
N MET A 174 8.75 17.44 -6.27
CA MET A 174 9.04 16.18 -5.59
C MET A 174 10.48 16.15 -5.07
N ASP A 175 10.80 17.01 -4.10
CA ASP A 175 12.16 17.26 -3.61
C ASP A 175 12.67 16.32 -2.50
N ARG A 176 11.85 15.32 -2.12
CA ARG A 176 12.15 14.34 -1.05
C ARG A 176 12.67 13.00 -1.58
N SER A 177 13.48 12.30 -0.79
CA SER A 177 14.03 10.97 -1.10
C SER A 177 12.93 9.91 -1.27
N ALA A 178 13.09 9.06 -2.28
CA ALA A 178 12.31 7.84 -2.50
C ALA A 178 12.67 6.72 -1.51
N ALA A 179 13.89 6.74 -0.95
CA ALA A 179 14.32 5.77 0.07
C ALA A 179 13.85 6.16 1.47
N SER A 180 14.10 7.42 1.87
CA SER A 180 13.99 7.87 3.26
C SER A 180 12.91 8.94 3.49
N GLY A 181 12.34 9.53 2.44
CA GLY A 181 11.42 10.67 2.54
C GLY A 181 12.07 12.00 2.94
N ARG A 182 13.40 12.03 3.12
CA ARG A 182 14.14 13.20 3.58
C ARG A 182 14.43 14.20 2.47
N THR A 183 14.62 15.47 2.81
CA THR A 183 15.13 16.49 1.89
C THR A 183 16.66 16.40 1.77
N MET A 184 17.23 17.04 0.74
CA MET A 184 18.69 17.12 0.58
C MET A 184 19.39 17.72 1.81
N GLN A 185 18.76 18.72 2.45
CA GLN A 185 19.30 19.37 3.66
C GLN A 185 19.27 18.44 4.88
N GLU A 186 18.22 17.62 5.02
CA GLU A 186 18.10 16.63 6.09
C GLU A 186 19.12 15.49 5.95
N ILE A 187 19.45 15.09 4.71
CA ILE A 187 20.50 14.10 4.44
C ILE A 187 21.88 14.71 4.76
N ALA A 188 22.15 15.92 4.28
CA ALA A 188 23.41 16.62 4.53
C ALA A 188 23.70 16.86 6.02
N SER A 189 22.66 17.02 6.85
CA SER A 189 22.80 17.29 8.29
C SER A 189 22.89 16.04 9.17
N GLN A 190 22.56 14.85 8.66
CA GLN A 190 22.55 13.59 9.43
C GLN A 190 23.00 12.37 8.60
N PRO A 191 24.27 12.32 8.16
CA PRO A 191 24.78 11.27 7.27
C PRO A 191 24.86 9.86 7.91
N GLU A 192 25.08 9.77 9.22
CA GLU A 192 25.38 8.52 9.94
C GLU A 192 24.19 7.58 10.15
N LYS A 193 22.94 8.03 9.94
CA LYS A 193 21.73 7.28 10.35
C LYS A 193 21.17 6.30 9.31
N PHE A 194 21.72 6.24 8.11
CA PHE A 194 21.23 5.34 7.06
C PHE A 194 22.41 4.89 6.18
N ARG A 195 22.96 3.70 6.48
CA ARG A 195 23.85 2.96 5.59
C ARG A 195 23.06 1.75 5.12
N VAL A 196 22.57 1.77 3.88
CA VAL A 196 21.95 0.59 3.27
C VAL A 196 23.07 -0.25 2.69
N GLU A 197 23.47 -1.31 3.39
CA GLU A 197 24.49 -2.24 2.90
C GLU A 197 23.90 -3.13 1.79
N GLY A 198 24.63 -3.23 0.67
CA GLY A 198 24.14 -3.66 -0.63
C GLY A 198 23.85 -5.16 -0.83
N GLU A 199 23.93 -5.99 0.21
CA GLU A 199 23.88 -7.47 0.03
C GLU A 199 22.46 -8.07 0.03
N ALA A 200 21.44 -7.39 0.57
CA ALA A 200 20.10 -7.98 0.70
C ALA A 200 19.25 -7.97 -0.59
N VAL A 201 19.80 -7.46 -1.71
CA VAL A 201 19.05 -7.20 -2.94
C VAL A 201 19.20 -8.31 -4.00
N LEU A 202 20.17 -9.25 -3.86
CA LEU A 202 20.61 -10.10 -4.99
C LEU A 202 20.39 -11.63 -4.89
N GLN A 203 20.03 -12.23 -3.74
CA GLN A 203 20.05 -13.71 -3.59
C GLN A 203 18.71 -14.45 -3.80
N GLY A 204 17.96 -14.11 -4.85
CA GLY A 204 16.63 -14.68 -5.10
C GLY A 204 16.49 -15.71 -6.22
N ARG A 205 17.55 -16.28 -6.84
CA ARG A 205 17.37 -17.05 -8.10
C ARG A 205 18.15 -18.35 -8.36
N SER A 206 19.04 -18.84 -7.52
CA SER A 206 19.77 -20.08 -7.87
C SER A 206 19.41 -21.25 -6.96
N ARG A 207 18.30 -21.93 -7.28
CA ARG A 207 18.00 -23.34 -6.96
C ARG A 207 16.55 -23.62 -7.36
N ASN A 208 16.32 -23.93 -8.63
CA ASN A 208 15.24 -24.83 -9.08
C ASN A 208 15.23 -24.92 -10.61
N GLU A 209 16.30 -25.48 -11.17
CA GLU A 209 16.23 -26.22 -12.43
C GLU A 209 17.13 -27.43 -12.28
N GLU A 210 16.64 -28.45 -11.56
CA GLU A 210 16.92 -29.84 -11.92
C GLU A 210 16.04 -30.78 -11.08
N LYS A 211 15.34 -31.66 -11.79
CA LYS A 211 14.62 -32.86 -11.34
C LYS A 211 13.24 -32.67 -10.73
N ALA A 212 12.28 -32.49 -11.63
CA ALA A 212 11.06 -33.31 -11.59
C ALA A 212 11.40 -34.72 -12.08
N SER A 213 11.23 -35.74 -11.23
CA SER A 213 10.87 -37.10 -11.66
C SER A 213 10.47 -37.96 -10.47
N SER A 214 9.29 -38.58 -10.61
CA SER A 214 8.80 -39.83 -10.01
C SER A 214 8.59 -39.87 -8.48
N GLY A 215 7.36 -40.22 -8.11
CA GLY A 215 6.90 -40.32 -6.73
C GLY A 215 7.04 -41.71 -6.13
N ASP A 216 6.63 -41.81 -4.86
CA ASP A 216 5.64 -42.78 -4.39
C ASP A 216 5.18 -42.43 -2.98
N VAL A 217 3.96 -42.87 -2.68
CA VAL A 217 3.13 -42.56 -1.51
C VAL A 217 3.57 -43.37 -0.28
N GLU A 218 3.55 -42.77 0.90
CA GLU A 218 3.29 -43.52 2.14
C GLU A 218 2.46 -42.72 3.15
N LYS A 219 1.39 -43.35 3.63
CA LYS A 219 0.40 -42.86 4.62
C LYS A 219 0.83 -43.26 6.04
N ASN A 220 0.53 -42.43 7.05
CA ASN A 220 0.00 -42.79 8.39
C ASN A 220 -0.05 -41.53 9.31
N PRO A 221 -0.69 -41.56 10.50
CA PRO A 221 -2.13 -41.44 10.74
C PRO A 221 -2.48 -40.23 11.65
N THR A 222 -3.77 -40.02 11.85
CA THR A 222 -4.46 -38.93 12.59
C THR A 222 -4.05 -38.73 14.06
N ASP A 223 -3.90 -37.46 14.48
CA ASP A 223 -3.86 -36.98 15.88
C ASP A 223 -4.98 -35.92 16.10
N PRO A 224 -5.82 -35.95 17.18
CA PRO A 224 -7.06 -35.18 17.30
C PRO A 224 -6.93 -33.82 18.02
N HIS A 225 -5.75 -33.21 18.13
CA HIS A 225 -5.58 -31.89 18.75
C HIS A 225 -4.94 -30.90 17.77
N GLY A 226 -5.79 -30.20 17.02
CA GLY A 226 -5.39 -29.27 15.95
C GLY A 226 -4.60 -28.07 16.46
N ASN A 227 -3.35 -27.99 16.02
CA ASN A 227 -2.57 -26.77 15.87
C ASN A 227 -1.88 -26.82 14.48
N PRO A 228 -1.54 -25.68 13.86
CA PRO A 228 -2.06 -25.20 12.59
C PRO A 228 -1.17 -25.58 11.39
N SER A 229 -1.64 -25.28 10.16
CA SER A 229 -0.90 -25.30 8.87
C SER A 229 -1.31 -26.42 7.90
N SER A 230 -2.44 -26.24 7.22
CA SER A 230 -2.72 -26.95 5.96
C SER A 230 -2.61 -26.05 4.72
N VAL A 231 -2.58 -24.73 4.88
CA VAL A 231 -2.37 -23.79 3.75
C VAL A 231 -0.87 -23.63 3.50
N ALA A 232 -0.40 -24.13 2.36
CA ALA A 232 0.97 -23.92 1.93
C ALA A 232 1.18 -22.46 1.50
N LEU A 233 1.97 -21.71 2.26
CA LEU A 233 2.34 -20.34 1.89
C LEU A 233 3.47 -20.34 0.86
N SER A 234 3.19 -19.84 -0.35
CA SER A 234 4.23 -19.59 -1.35
C SER A 234 4.90 -18.23 -1.08
N ASN A 235 6.20 -18.14 -1.30
CA ASN A 235 7.00 -16.94 -0.99
C ASN A 235 6.71 -16.38 0.42
N PRO A 236 6.83 -17.20 1.48
CA PRO A 236 6.45 -16.81 2.84
C PRO A 236 7.24 -15.61 3.35
N ASP A 237 8.49 -15.45 2.89
CA ASP A 237 9.38 -14.35 3.30
C ASP A 237 9.17 -13.07 2.47
N ARG A 238 8.19 -13.07 1.55
CA ARG A 238 7.80 -11.87 0.80
C ARG A 238 7.42 -10.77 1.77
N MET A 239 8.08 -9.62 1.66
CA MET A 239 7.75 -8.46 2.49
C MET A 239 6.43 -7.85 2.04
N PHE A 240 5.45 -7.84 2.95
CA PHE A 240 4.20 -7.10 2.75
C PHE A 240 4.28 -5.70 3.34
N TYR A 241 5.00 -5.52 4.46
CA TYR A 241 5.33 -4.22 5.07
C TYR A 241 6.83 -4.12 5.36
N PRO A 242 7.65 -3.78 4.34
CA PRO A 242 9.10 -3.78 4.46
C PRO A 242 9.63 -2.88 5.57
N GLU A 243 8.99 -1.72 5.78
CA GLU A 243 9.43 -0.68 6.72
C GLU A 243 9.39 -1.12 8.18
N ILE A 244 8.60 -2.14 8.49
CA ILE A 244 8.51 -2.75 9.81
C ILE A 244 8.87 -4.24 9.78
N GLY A 245 9.34 -4.77 8.66
CA GLY A 245 9.79 -6.16 8.54
C GLY A 245 8.68 -7.23 8.53
N VAL A 246 7.44 -6.87 8.15
CA VAL A 246 6.33 -7.83 8.12
C VAL A 246 6.33 -8.57 6.79
N THR A 247 6.62 -9.87 6.88
CA THR A 247 6.51 -10.81 5.76
C THR A 247 5.08 -11.34 5.60
N LYS A 248 4.83 -12.00 4.48
CA LYS A 248 3.60 -12.76 4.23
C LYS A 248 3.35 -13.81 5.30
N ARG A 249 4.41 -14.51 5.74
CA ARG A 249 4.36 -15.46 6.86
C ARG A 249 3.94 -14.77 8.15
N ALA A 250 4.59 -13.66 8.51
CA ALA A 250 4.27 -12.91 9.72
C ALA A 250 2.81 -12.42 9.72
N LEU A 251 2.28 -12.02 8.55
CA LEU A 251 0.87 -11.65 8.41
C LEU A 251 -0.07 -12.86 8.59
N ALA A 252 0.27 -14.03 8.05
CA ALA A 252 -0.51 -15.25 8.24
C ALA A 252 -0.48 -15.72 9.71
N GLU A 253 0.68 -15.67 10.36
CA GLU A 253 0.86 -15.97 11.79
C GLU A 253 0.04 -15.01 12.65
N TYR A 254 0.05 -13.71 12.33
CA TYR A 254 -0.81 -12.73 13.00
C TYR A 254 -2.28 -13.14 12.96
N TYR A 255 -2.84 -13.40 11.77
CA TYR A 255 -4.25 -13.79 11.67
C TYR A 255 -4.52 -15.10 12.41
N THR A 256 -3.59 -16.06 12.36
CA THR A 256 -3.70 -17.34 13.08
C THR A 256 -3.85 -17.13 14.58
N GLU A 257 -3.03 -16.25 15.14
CA GLU A 257 -3.03 -15.99 16.59
C GLU A 257 -4.24 -15.19 17.08
N ILE A 258 -4.84 -14.38 16.21
CA ILE A 258 -6.04 -13.60 16.56
C ILE A 258 -7.33 -14.22 16.01
N ALA A 259 -7.30 -15.50 15.62
CA ALA A 259 -8.41 -16.21 15.00
C ALA A 259 -9.72 -16.07 15.81
N ASP A 260 -9.66 -16.28 17.13
CA ASP A 260 -10.82 -16.17 18.02
C ASP A 260 -11.45 -14.76 18.03
N TRP A 261 -10.64 -13.73 17.76
CA TRP A 261 -11.08 -12.34 17.71
C TRP A 261 -11.66 -11.97 16.35
N ILE A 262 -11.02 -12.36 15.24
CA ILE A 262 -11.46 -11.94 13.90
C ILE A 262 -12.59 -12.80 13.32
N MET A 263 -12.58 -14.11 13.57
CA MET A 263 -13.50 -15.03 12.90
C MET A 263 -14.98 -14.75 13.16
N PRO A 264 -15.41 -14.37 14.39
CA PRO A 264 -16.80 -13.98 14.63
C PRO A 264 -17.30 -12.83 13.73
N HIS A 265 -16.39 -11.96 13.28
CA HIS A 265 -16.70 -10.83 12.40
C HIS A 265 -16.65 -11.18 10.91
N LEU A 266 -15.91 -12.21 10.50
CA LEU A 266 -15.72 -12.59 9.09
C LEU A 266 -16.64 -13.72 8.62
N ALA A 267 -16.83 -14.75 9.46
CA ALA A 267 -17.43 -16.00 9.03
C ALA A 267 -18.80 -15.79 8.37
N ARG A 268 -19.03 -16.51 7.26
CA ARG A 268 -20.28 -16.46 6.49
C ARG A 268 -20.62 -15.10 5.86
N ARG A 269 -19.67 -14.15 5.80
CA ARG A 269 -19.86 -12.87 5.10
C ARG A 269 -19.19 -12.88 3.74
N PRO A 270 -19.85 -12.37 2.68
CA PRO A 270 -19.17 -12.06 1.44
C PRO A 270 -18.06 -11.03 1.69
N LEU A 271 -16.89 -11.28 1.11
CA LEU A 271 -15.68 -10.48 1.31
C LEU A 271 -15.32 -9.67 0.06
N THR A 272 -14.68 -8.54 0.30
CA THR A 272 -13.91 -7.79 -0.70
C THR A 272 -12.55 -7.56 -0.10
N VAL A 273 -11.49 -7.74 -0.88
CA VAL A 273 -10.12 -7.60 -0.37
C VAL A 273 -9.37 -6.52 -1.13
N VAL A 274 -8.41 -5.90 -0.45
CA VAL A 274 -7.35 -5.15 -1.11
C VAL A 274 -6.15 -6.05 -1.19
N ARG A 275 -5.81 -6.47 -2.41
CA ARG A 275 -4.64 -7.30 -2.67
C ARG A 275 -3.49 -6.42 -3.05
N CYS A 276 -2.38 -6.61 -2.36
CA CYS A 276 -1.09 -6.03 -2.67
C CYS A 276 -0.09 -7.19 -2.78
N PRO A 277 -0.08 -7.94 -3.91
CA PRO A 277 0.71 -9.16 -4.02
C PRO A 277 2.20 -8.96 -3.75
N GLU A 278 2.72 -7.75 -3.96
CA GLU A 278 4.12 -7.38 -3.73
C GLU A 278 4.34 -6.47 -2.52
N GLY A 279 3.34 -6.36 -1.64
CA GLY A 279 3.36 -5.51 -0.45
C GLY A 279 2.71 -4.15 -0.64
N TRP A 280 2.39 -3.48 0.46
CA TRP A 280 1.44 -2.35 0.48
C TRP A 280 1.91 -1.09 -0.27
N GLN A 281 3.23 -0.93 -0.47
CA GLN A 281 3.83 0.20 -1.20
C GLN A 281 3.79 0.01 -2.73
N LYS A 282 3.46 -1.20 -3.20
CA LYS A 282 3.36 -1.55 -4.61
C LYS A 282 1.90 -1.41 -5.08
N GLU A 283 1.61 -1.92 -6.28
CA GLU A 283 0.25 -1.90 -6.79
C GLU A 283 -0.67 -2.73 -5.89
N CYS A 284 -1.72 -2.06 -5.40
CA CYS A 284 -2.80 -2.67 -4.67
C CYS A 284 -4.08 -2.52 -5.49
N PHE A 285 -4.91 -3.56 -5.53
CA PHE A 285 -6.20 -3.50 -6.21
C PHE A 285 -7.33 -4.04 -5.33
N PHE A 286 -8.50 -3.43 -5.48
CA PHE A 286 -9.73 -3.90 -4.86
C PHE A 286 -10.28 -5.08 -5.67
N GLN A 287 -10.35 -6.24 -5.05
CA GLN A 287 -10.96 -7.43 -5.64
C GLN A 287 -12.27 -7.76 -4.91
N LYS A 288 -13.39 -7.55 -5.61
CA LYS A 288 -14.73 -7.98 -5.17
C LYS A 288 -15.02 -9.40 -5.64
N HIS A 289 -14.69 -9.67 -6.90
CA HIS A 289 -15.10 -10.89 -7.59
C HIS A 289 -13.96 -11.91 -7.69
N PHE A 290 -14.27 -13.16 -7.38
CA PHE A 290 -13.37 -14.31 -7.41
C PHE A 290 -13.92 -15.31 -8.42
N LYS A 291 -13.53 -15.13 -9.68
CA LYS A 291 -14.06 -15.93 -10.80
C LYS A 291 -13.74 -17.43 -10.68
N ASP A 292 -12.66 -17.75 -9.98
CA ASP A 292 -12.23 -19.12 -9.68
C ASP A 292 -11.87 -19.18 -8.18
N ALA A 293 -12.68 -19.84 -7.33
CA ALA A 293 -12.21 -20.18 -5.99
C ALA A 293 -11.14 -21.27 -6.14
N ALA A 294 -9.88 -20.89 -5.96
CA ALA A 294 -8.74 -21.76 -6.17
C ALA A 294 -8.60 -22.88 -5.11
N SER A 295 -9.44 -22.92 -4.07
CA SER A 295 -9.28 -23.82 -2.92
C SER A 295 -10.61 -24.08 -2.18
N GLU A 296 -10.79 -25.26 -1.61
CA GLU A 296 -11.91 -25.61 -0.72
C GLU A 296 -11.95 -24.75 0.56
N LEU A 297 -10.82 -24.13 0.91
CA LEU A 297 -10.63 -23.35 2.13
C LEU A 297 -11.19 -21.91 2.02
N LEU A 298 -11.31 -21.39 0.80
CA LEU A 298 -11.90 -20.07 0.52
C LEU A 298 -13.09 -20.26 -0.42
N ARG A 299 -14.29 -20.39 0.16
CA ARG A 299 -15.51 -20.62 -0.62
C ARG A 299 -15.81 -19.43 -1.51
N SER A 300 -16.40 -19.71 -2.67
CA SER A 300 -16.98 -18.71 -3.54
C SER A 300 -18.48 -18.91 -3.64
N ILE A 301 -19.25 -17.83 -3.43
CA ILE A 301 -20.70 -17.83 -3.49
C ILE A 301 -21.20 -16.93 -4.63
N PRO A 302 -22.20 -17.37 -5.41
CA PRO A 302 -22.80 -16.53 -6.43
C PRO A 302 -23.75 -15.51 -5.79
N ILE A 303 -23.58 -14.24 -6.14
CA ILE A 303 -24.45 -13.13 -5.77
C ILE A 303 -24.96 -12.49 -7.04
N MET A 304 -26.29 -12.34 -7.15
CA MET A 304 -26.89 -11.69 -8.31
C MET A 304 -26.60 -10.18 -8.30
N GLU A 305 -25.99 -9.70 -9.37
CA GLU A 305 -25.79 -8.28 -9.68
C GLU A 305 -26.54 -7.92 -10.98
N LYS A 306 -26.46 -6.65 -11.40
CA LYS A 306 -27.16 -6.15 -12.60
C LYS A 306 -26.77 -6.89 -13.88
N ASP A 307 -25.50 -7.25 -13.99
CA ASP A 307 -24.92 -7.91 -15.17
C ASP A 307 -24.87 -9.44 -15.05
N GLY A 308 -25.63 -10.01 -14.09
CA GLY A 308 -25.70 -11.46 -13.84
C GLY A 308 -25.02 -11.89 -12.53
N PRO A 309 -24.84 -13.20 -12.32
CA PRO A 309 -24.22 -13.73 -11.12
C PRO A 309 -22.72 -13.37 -11.08
N GLN A 310 -22.30 -12.75 -9.98
CA GLN A 310 -20.90 -12.50 -9.67
C GLN A 310 -20.50 -13.31 -8.44
N TYR A 311 -19.22 -13.66 -8.35
CA TYR A 311 -18.73 -14.64 -7.38
C TYR A 311 -17.94 -13.94 -6.28
N TYR A 312 -18.38 -14.05 -5.02
CA TYR A 312 -17.74 -13.43 -3.86
C TYR A 312 -17.10 -14.48 -2.97
N SER A 313 -15.93 -14.17 -2.40
CA SER A 313 -15.27 -15.07 -1.46
C SER A 313 -15.90 -15.01 -0.06
N VAL A 314 -15.86 -16.13 0.65
CA VAL A 314 -16.27 -16.29 2.05
C VAL A 314 -15.22 -17.14 2.76
N ALA A 315 -14.67 -16.62 3.87
CA ALA A 315 -13.75 -17.35 4.74
C ALA A 315 -14.46 -17.72 6.04
N ASP A 316 -14.76 -19.01 6.23
CA ASP A 316 -15.48 -19.50 7.42
C ASP A 316 -14.57 -19.95 8.56
N ASN A 317 -13.29 -20.17 8.26
CA ASN A 317 -12.26 -20.58 9.20
C ASN A 317 -10.98 -19.79 8.96
N ILE A 318 -10.01 -20.01 9.84
CA ILE A 318 -8.75 -19.30 9.80
C ILE A 318 -7.92 -19.68 8.57
N GLU A 319 -8.01 -20.92 8.09
CA GLU A 319 -7.36 -21.38 6.88
C GLU A 319 -7.82 -20.58 5.66
N GLY A 320 -9.12 -20.27 5.54
CA GLY A 320 -9.64 -19.39 4.50
C GLY A 320 -9.10 -17.96 4.57
N VAL A 321 -8.84 -17.45 5.77
CA VAL A 321 -8.17 -16.14 5.94
C VAL A 321 -6.69 -16.22 5.52
N ILE A 322 -6.01 -17.32 5.84
CA ILE A 322 -4.63 -17.55 5.40
C ILE A 322 -4.57 -17.68 3.87
N GLU A 323 -5.58 -18.25 3.21
CA GLU A 323 -5.68 -18.23 1.74
C GLU A 323 -5.81 -16.81 1.18
N LEU A 324 -6.52 -15.91 1.87
CA LEU A 324 -6.54 -14.50 1.49
C LEU A 324 -5.14 -13.88 1.59
N VAL A 325 -4.39 -14.16 2.67
CA VAL A 325 -2.99 -13.74 2.81
C VAL A 325 -2.12 -14.37 1.71
N GLN A 326 -2.36 -15.64 1.37
CA GLN A 326 -1.65 -16.39 0.33
C GLN A 326 -1.76 -15.69 -1.03
N ILE A 327 -2.94 -15.18 -1.38
CA ILE A 327 -3.13 -14.41 -2.61
C ILE A 327 -2.73 -12.93 -2.47
N GLY A 328 -2.18 -12.51 -1.34
CA GLY A 328 -1.67 -11.16 -1.10
C GLY A 328 -2.72 -10.15 -0.63
N ALA A 329 -3.82 -10.58 -0.02
CA ALA A 329 -4.77 -9.69 0.61
C ALA A 329 -4.16 -9.06 1.88
N LEU A 330 -4.08 -7.73 1.89
CA LEU A 330 -3.64 -6.94 3.05
C LEU A 330 -4.79 -6.26 3.78
N GLU A 331 -5.94 -6.12 3.13
CA GLU A 331 -7.16 -5.64 3.78
C GLU A 331 -8.32 -6.59 3.49
N ILE A 332 -9.11 -6.90 4.51
CA ILE A 332 -10.31 -7.73 4.43
C ILE A 332 -11.51 -6.85 4.77
N HIS A 333 -12.39 -6.67 3.79
CA HIS A 333 -13.61 -5.88 3.92
C HIS A 333 -14.82 -6.82 3.87
N VAL A 334 -15.76 -6.60 4.78
CA VAL A 334 -16.97 -7.42 4.91
C VAL A 334 -18.19 -6.68 4.36
N TRP A 335 -19.11 -7.44 3.76
CA TRP A 335 -20.48 -6.99 3.59
C TRP A 335 -21.18 -6.81 4.94
N GLY A 336 -22.15 -5.89 4.97
CA GLY A 336 -23.03 -5.67 6.13
C GLY A 336 -24.08 -6.78 6.38
N SER A 337 -24.05 -7.87 5.60
CA SER A 337 -24.92 -9.04 5.75
C SER A 337 -24.11 -10.34 5.66
N ARG A 338 -24.77 -11.45 6.02
CA ARG A 338 -24.24 -12.81 5.87
C ARG A 338 -24.87 -13.49 4.66
N GLU A 339 -24.21 -14.51 4.15
CA GLU A 339 -24.62 -15.25 2.94
C GLU A 339 -26.04 -15.84 3.04
N ASP A 340 -26.48 -16.25 4.24
CA ASP A 340 -27.81 -16.83 4.47
C ASP A 340 -28.93 -15.81 4.54
N LYS A 341 -28.59 -14.55 4.80
CA LYS A 341 -29.53 -13.42 4.86
C LYS A 341 -28.98 -12.23 4.08
N LEU A 342 -28.56 -12.49 2.84
CA LEU A 342 -27.81 -11.54 2.03
C LEU A 342 -28.53 -10.19 1.85
N GLU A 343 -29.87 -10.22 1.75
CA GLU A 343 -30.71 -9.04 1.52
C GLU A 343 -31.14 -8.30 2.79
N GLN A 344 -30.74 -8.80 3.96
CA GLN A 344 -31.11 -8.29 5.28
C GLN A 344 -29.85 -8.05 6.10
N PRO A 345 -29.25 -6.85 6.04
CA PRO A 345 -28.04 -6.55 6.81
C PRO A 345 -28.24 -6.76 8.32
N ASP A 346 -27.19 -7.31 8.94
CA ASP A 346 -27.09 -7.55 10.38
C ASP A 346 -26.14 -6.53 11.06
N MET A 347 -25.72 -5.49 10.33
CA MET A 347 -24.95 -4.37 10.87
C MET A 347 -25.18 -3.09 10.06
N MET A 348 -25.12 -1.96 10.74
CA MET A 348 -25.12 -0.61 10.17
C MET A 348 -23.86 0.13 10.61
N ILE A 349 -23.23 0.85 9.69
CA ILE A 349 -21.95 1.55 9.90
C ILE A 349 -22.09 3.02 9.55
N PHE A 350 -21.50 3.86 10.39
CA PHE A 350 -21.15 5.24 10.05
C PHE A 350 -19.62 5.34 10.03
N ASP A 351 -19.06 5.61 8.87
CA ASP A 351 -17.63 5.82 8.67
C ASP A 351 -17.34 7.33 8.76
N LEU A 352 -16.72 7.72 9.87
CA LEU A 352 -16.40 9.12 10.16
C LEU A 352 -15.02 9.43 9.58
N ASP A 353 -15.02 10.23 8.51
CA ASP A 353 -13.83 10.55 7.73
C ASP A 353 -13.47 12.04 7.87
N PRO A 354 -12.37 12.39 8.57
CA PRO A 354 -11.94 13.78 8.71
C PRO A 354 -11.30 14.33 7.43
N ALA A 355 -11.54 15.61 7.14
CA ALA A 355 -10.64 16.38 6.30
C ALA A 355 -9.26 16.55 6.97
N PRO A 356 -8.17 16.77 6.21
CA PRO A 356 -6.82 16.85 6.78
C PRO A 356 -6.65 17.89 7.89
N GLU A 357 -7.45 18.96 7.90
CA GLU A 357 -7.40 20.05 8.87
C GLU A 357 -8.21 19.79 10.14
N VAL A 358 -8.95 18.68 10.22
CA VAL A 358 -9.79 18.37 11.38
C VAL A 358 -8.94 17.73 12.48
N GLU A 359 -8.91 18.40 13.63
CA GLU A 359 -8.24 17.91 14.84
C GLU A 359 -8.87 16.62 15.37
N TRP A 360 -8.05 15.75 15.97
CA TRP A 360 -8.49 14.47 16.50
C TRP A 360 -9.55 14.59 17.61
N ALA A 361 -9.47 15.63 18.44
CA ALA A 361 -10.50 15.89 19.44
C ALA A 361 -11.91 16.09 18.82
N SER A 362 -11.99 16.69 17.64
CA SER A 362 -13.24 16.84 16.89
C SER A 362 -13.77 15.51 16.38
N MET A 363 -12.88 14.56 16.02
CA MET A 363 -13.27 13.19 15.67
C MET A 363 -13.90 12.45 16.84
N ILE A 364 -13.34 12.58 18.04
CA ILE A 364 -13.89 11.98 19.27
C ILE A 364 -15.28 12.59 19.57
N LYS A 365 -15.41 13.91 19.48
CA LYS A 365 -16.69 14.61 19.65
C LYS A 365 -17.74 14.09 18.66
N ALA A 366 -17.38 13.94 17.39
CA ALA A 366 -18.26 13.42 16.35
C ALA A 366 -18.70 11.97 16.63
N ALA A 367 -17.78 11.11 17.05
CA ALA A 367 -18.06 9.73 17.43
C ALA A 367 -19.04 9.63 18.61
N ARG A 368 -18.82 10.45 19.66
CA ARG A 368 -19.72 10.50 20.83
C ARG A 368 -21.09 11.07 20.48
N LEU A 369 -21.15 12.09 19.61
CA LEU A 369 -22.41 12.63 19.11
C LEU A 369 -23.20 11.56 18.32
N MET A 370 -22.53 10.81 17.44
CA MET A 370 -23.16 9.70 16.72
C MET A 370 -23.68 8.61 17.68
N ARG A 371 -22.89 8.24 18.69
CA ARG A 371 -23.32 7.30 19.75
C ARG A 371 -24.58 7.77 20.44
N GLU A 372 -24.61 9.04 20.86
CA GLU A 372 -25.75 9.64 21.54
C GLU A 372 -26.99 9.64 20.64
N ARG A 373 -26.84 10.01 19.37
CA ARG A 373 -27.93 10.00 18.38
C ARG A 373 -28.51 8.60 18.19
N LEU A 374 -27.67 7.57 18.10
CA LEU A 374 -28.12 6.18 18.03
C LEU A 374 -28.78 5.72 19.34
N SER A 375 -28.21 6.08 20.49
CA SER A 375 -28.77 5.74 21.80
C SER A 375 -30.15 6.35 22.01
N ASN A 376 -30.38 7.59 21.58
CA ASN A 376 -31.69 8.26 21.65
C ASN A 376 -32.73 7.58 20.74
N LEU A 377 -32.29 6.87 19.72
CA LEU A 377 -33.12 6.04 18.85
C LEU A 377 -33.28 4.61 19.37
N GLY A 378 -32.72 4.28 20.55
CA GLY A 378 -32.77 2.95 21.15
C GLY A 378 -31.80 1.94 20.53
N LEU A 379 -30.77 2.42 19.82
CA LEU A 379 -29.76 1.59 19.17
C LEU A 379 -28.43 1.70 19.92
N ALA A 380 -27.98 0.58 20.48
CA ALA A 380 -26.63 0.45 20.98
C ALA A 380 -25.63 0.47 19.81
N SER A 381 -24.48 1.07 20.05
CA SER A 381 -23.40 1.17 19.06
C SER A 381 -22.04 0.95 19.69
N PHE A 382 -21.12 0.51 18.84
CA PHE A 382 -19.75 0.15 19.15
C PHE A 382 -18.80 0.97 18.28
N VAL A 383 -17.57 1.15 18.72
CA VAL A 383 -16.59 1.97 18.00
C VAL A 383 -15.32 1.17 17.71
N LYS A 384 -14.74 1.41 16.54
CA LYS A 384 -13.40 0.92 16.21
C LYS A 384 -12.59 1.99 15.50
N THR A 385 -11.28 1.96 15.72
CA THR A 385 -10.37 2.70 14.85
C THR A 385 -10.38 2.09 13.46
N THR A 386 -10.20 2.92 12.43
CA THR A 386 -10.12 2.41 11.06
C THR A 386 -8.74 1.84 10.73
N GLY A 387 -7.70 2.16 11.51
CA GLY A 387 -6.31 1.99 11.10
C GLY A 387 -5.88 2.99 10.01
N GLY A 388 -6.73 3.97 9.70
CA GLY A 388 -6.46 5.08 8.79
C GLY A 388 -6.51 6.40 9.55
N LYS A 389 -7.41 7.30 9.14
CA LYS A 389 -7.60 8.61 9.79
C LYS A 389 -8.91 8.72 10.58
N GLY A 390 -9.87 7.81 10.31
CA GLY A 390 -11.24 7.90 10.77
C GLY A 390 -11.62 6.90 11.86
N LEU A 391 -12.89 6.93 12.24
CA LEU A 391 -13.54 6.01 13.17
C LEU A 391 -14.75 5.35 12.50
N HIS A 392 -14.97 4.07 12.77
CA HIS A 392 -16.25 3.44 12.43
C HIS A 392 -17.12 3.36 13.69
N ILE A 393 -18.36 3.85 13.59
CA ILE A 393 -19.42 3.58 14.57
C ILE A 393 -20.32 2.50 14.00
N VAL A 394 -20.48 1.40 14.74
CA VAL A 394 -21.13 0.18 14.26
C VAL A 394 -22.31 -0.16 15.17
N ALA A 395 -23.50 -0.29 14.60
CA ALA A 395 -24.68 -0.78 15.29
C ALA A 395 -25.04 -2.18 14.74
N PRO A 396 -24.93 -3.26 15.53
CA PRO A 396 -25.42 -4.58 15.11
C PRO A 396 -26.94 -4.55 14.96
N LEU A 397 -27.49 -5.30 14.01
CA LEU A 397 -28.93 -5.35 13.74
C LEU A 397 -29.39 -6.80 13.71
N THR A 398 -30.62 -7.05 14.14
CA THR A 398 -31.30 -8.29 13.80
C THR A 398 -31.64 -8.23 12.30
N PRO A 399 -31.24 -9.21 11.48
CA PRO A 399 -31.42 -9.17 10.03
C PRO A 399 -32.89 -9.37 9.66
N ARG A 400 -33.63 -8.26 9.66
CA ARG A 400 -35.05 -8.14 9.27
C ARG A 400 -35.28 -7.03 8.25
N ALA A 401 -34.69 -5.87 8.45
CA ALA A 401 -34.80 -4.74 7.54
C ALA A 401 -33.97 -5.01 6.28
N GLY A 402 -34.49 -4.62 5.11
CA GLY A 402 -33.75 -4.70 3.86
C GLY A 402 -32.72 -3.57 3.69
N TRP A 403 -31.80 -3.74 2.75
CA TRP A 403 -30.75 -2.75 2.45
C TRP A 403 -31.25 -1.32 2.27
N GLU A 404 -32.36 -1.12 1.55
CA GLU A 404 -32.88 0.22 1.27
C GLU A 404 -33.38 0.91 2.55
N THR A 405 -34.04 0.16 3.44
CA THR A 405 -34.49 0.65 4.74
C THR A 405 -33.29 1.06 5.60
N VAL A 406 -32.27 0.20 5.70
CA VAL A 406 -31.07 0.50 6.52
C VAL A 406 -30.29 1.68 5.95
N LYS A 407 -30.15 1.76 4.62
CA LYS A 407 -29.49 2.88 3.94
C LYS A 407 -30.24 4.19 4.13
N SER A 408 -31.56 4.20 3.95
CA SER A 408 -32.39 5.39 4.15
C SER A 408 -32.37 5.84 5.62
N PHE A 409 -32.45 4.89 6.55
CA PHE A 409 -32.33 5.14 7.98
C PHE A 409 -30.99 5.79 8.36
N SER A 410 -29.88 5.15 7.97
CA SER A 410 -28.54 5.69 8.22
C SER A 410 -28.32 7.06 7.59
N ARG A 411 -28.87 7.29 6.38
CA ARG A 411 -28.86 8.60 5.74
C ARG A 411 -29.55 9.68 6.59
N ALA A 412 -30.77 9.44 7.07
CA ALA A 412 -31.49 10.43 7.85
C ALA A 412 -30.79 10.74 9.18
N VAL A 413 -30.19 9.72 9.82
CA VAL A 413 -29.38 9.92 11.03
C VAL A 413 -28.17 10.82 10.71
N ALA A 414 -27.41 10.52 9.66
CA ALA A 414 -26.28 11.36 9.25
C ALA A 414 -26.70 12.80 8.89
N GLU A 415 -27.79 12.96 8.12
CA GLU A 415 -28.33 14.27 7.75
C GLU A 415 -28.89 15.05 8.94
N SER A 416 -29.37 14.38 10.00
CA SER A 416 -29.80 15.06 11.23
C SER A 416 -28.63 15.76 11.94
N ILE A 417 -27.48 15.09 12.07
CA ILE A 417 -26.26 15.68 12.65
C ILE A 417 -25.75 16.84 11.77
N VAL A 418 -25.79 16.68 10.45
CA VAL A 418 -25.39 17.74 9.51
C VAL A 418 -26.30 18.97 9.62
N ARG A 419 -27.60 18.81 9.86
CA ARG A 419 -28.52 19.95 10.04
C ARG A 419 -28.20 20.76 11.30
N GLU A 420 -27.77 20.11 12.37
CA GLU A 420 -27.44 20.77 13.63
C GLU A 420 -26.10 21.51 13.59
N ALA A 421 -25.12 20.97 12.86
CA ALA A 421 -23.79 21.58 12.73
C ALA A 421 -23.22 21.45 11.31
N PRO A 422 -23.79 22.14 10.31
CA PRO A 422 -23.39 22.01 8.90
C PRO A 422 -21.99 22.56 8.60
N GLY A 423 -21.45 23.38 9.51
CA GLY A 423 -20.07 23.86 9.48
C GLY A 423 -19.04 22.85 9.98
N GLU A 424 -19.45 21.84 10.77
CA GLU A 424 -18.57 20.78 11.28
C GLU A 424 -18.72 19.48 10.48
N TYR A 425 -19.92 19.19 9.97
CA TYR A 425 -20.26 17.90 9.36
C TYR A 425 -20.78 18.02 7.93
N ILE A 426 -20.61 16.94 7.16
CA ILE A 426 -21.17 16.79 5.82
C ILE A 426 -21.55 15.33 5.57
N ALA A 427 -22.67 15.09 4.88
CA ALA A 427 -23.14 13.74 4.51
C ALA A 427 -23.23 13.54 2.98
N THR A 428 -22.64 14.46 2.20
CA THR A 428 -22.61 14.36 0.73
C THR A 428 -21.22 13.93 0.22
N MET A 429 -21.19 13.28 -0.95
CA MET A 429 -19.97 12.72 -1.53
C MET A 429 -18.96 13.76 -2.04
N SER A 430 -19.34 15.04 -2.18
CA SER A 430 -18.50 16.06 -2.80
C SER A 430 -17.26 16.34 -1.95
N LYS A 431 -16.09 15.84 -2.38
CA LYS A 431 -14.79 16.05 -1.71
C LYS A 431 -14.42 17.52 -1.59
N GLU A 432 -14.70 18.32 -2.61
CA GLU A 432 -14.47 19.78 -2.61
C GLU A 432 -15.19 20.49 -1.46
N LYS A 433 -16.39 20.01 -1.11
CA LYS A 433 -17.17 20.55 0.00
C LYS A 433 -16.67 20.05 1.36
N ARG A 434 -15.75 19.09 1.46
CA ARG A 434 -15.34 18.50 2.76
C ARG A 434 -14.31 19.32 3.53
N LYS A 435 -13.74 20.38 2.95
CA LYS A 435 -12.67 21.18 3.58
C LYS A 435 -13.04 21.59 5.01
N GLY A 436 -12.19 21.25 5.98
CA GLY A 436 -12.40 21.55 7.40
C GLY A 436 -13.58 20.84 8.09
N ARG A 437 -14.18 19.81 7.46
CA ARG A 437 -15.36 19.10 7.98
C ARG A 437 -15.12 17.60 8.12
N ILE A 438 -15.93 16.97 8.96
CA ILE A 438 -16.01 15.51 9.08
C ILE A 438 -17.10 15.00 8.15
N PHE A 439 -16.73 14.11 7.23
CA PHE A 439 -17.69 13.39 6.41
C PHE A 439 -18.28 12.23 7.22
N ILE A 440 -19.60 12.25 7.38
CA ILE A 440 -20.36 11.15 7.99
C ILE A 440 -20.81 10.23 6.85
N ASP A 441 -20.00 9.22 6.54
CA ASP A 441 -20.27 8.29 5.45
C ASP A 441 -21.27 7.21 5.88
N TYR A 442 -22.50 7.34 5.40
CA TYR A 442 -23.54 6.33 5.54
C TYR A 442 -23.61 5.36 4.32
N LEU A 443 -22.81 5.58 3.28
CA LEU A 443 -22.88 4.85 2.01
C LEU A 443 -22.38 3.40 2.13
N ARG A 444 -21.72 3.08 3.25
CA ARG A 444 -21.35 1.72 3.66
C ARG A 444 -22.57 0.80 3.88
N ASN A 445 -23.77 1.37 4.00
CA ASN A 445 -25.01 0.64 4.30
C ASN A 445 -25.84 0.27 3.05
N GLY A 446 -25.25 0.35 1.85
CA GLY A 446 -25.88 -0.12 0.61
C GLY A 446 -25.57 -1.58 0.30
N ARG A 447 -26.45 -2.25 -0.46
CA ARG A 447 -26.17 -3.59 -0.99
C ARG A 447 -24.87 -3.59 -1.80
N GLY A 448 -23.96 -4.52 -1.51
CA GLY A 448 -22.65 -4.61 -2.17
C GLY A 448 -21.60 -3.61 -1.69
N ALA A 449 -21.95 -2.71 -0.76
CA ALA A 449 -20.97 -1.90 -0.06
C ALA A 449 -20.27 -2.74 1.01
N THR A 450 -19.02 -2.40 1.29
CA THR A 450 -18.19 -3.08 2.28
C THR A 450 -17.49 -2.09 3.19
N SER A 451 -17.04 -2.61 4.33
CA SER A 451 -16.25 -1.88 5.31
C SER A 451 -15.11 -2.74 5.81
N ILE A 452 -13.99 -2.12 6.21
CA ILE A 452 -12.86 -2.86 6.77
C ILE A 452 -13.32 -3.64 8.02
N ALA A 453 -13.04 -4.94 8.04
CA ALA A 453 -13.42 -5.81 9.15
C ALA A 453 -12.67 -5.43 10.44
N PRO A 454 -13.28 -5.59 11.63
CA PRO A 454 -12.54 -5.61 12.88
C PRO A 454 -11.33 -6.56 12.80
N TYR A 455 -10.20 -6.13 13.35
CA TYR A 455 -8.90 -6.82 13.37
C TYR A 455 -8.23 -7.02 12.00
N SER A 456 -8.81 -6.55 10.91
CA SER A 456 -8.12 -6.56 9.62
C SER A 456 -7.02 -5.50 9.57
N THR A 457 -5.89 -5.87 8.98
CA THR A 457 -4.79 -4.96 8.64
C THR A 457 -5.20 -3.95 7.56
N ARG A 458 -4.44 -2.86 7.49
CA ARG A 458 -4.56 -1.83 6.45
C ARG A 458 -3.34 -1.88 5.54
N SER A 459 -3.52 -1.66 4.23
CA SER A 459 -2.41 -1.54 3.28
C SER A 459 -1.78 -0.14 3.38
N ARG A 460 -1.19 0.16 4.53
CA ARG A 460 -0.60 1.45 4.91
C ARG A 460 0.69 1.24 5.69
N GLN A 461 1.49 2.29 5.78
CA GLN A 461 2.70 2.32 6.57
C GLN A 461 2.45 1.84 8.00
N GLY A 462 3.25 0.89 8.46
CA GLY A 462 3.21 0.37 9.82
C GLY A 462 2.17 -0.73 10.05
N ALA A 463 1.55 -1.29 9.00
CA ALA A 463 0.51 -2.33 9.08
C ALA A 463 -0.57 -2.05 10.15
N PRO A 464 -1.21 -0.87 10.15
CA PRO A 464 -2.18 -0.54 11.19
C PRO A 464 -3.41 -1.45 11.08
N ILE A 465 -4.09 -1.64 12.20
CA ILE A 465 -5.21 -2.57 12.34
C ILE A 465 -6.48 -1.79 12.66
N SER A 466 -7.59 -2.15 12.00
CA SER A 466 -8.90 -1.64 12.39
C SER A 466 -9.33 -2.28 13.71
N THR A 467 -9.20 -1.56 14.82
CA THR A 467 -9.24 -2.18 16.15
C THR A 467 -10.48 -1.76 16.93
N PRO A 468 -11.34 -2.71 17.37
CA PRO A 468 -12.34 -2.48 18.39
C PRO A 468 -11.77 -1.81 19.65
N VAL A 469 -12.42 -0.74 20.08
CA VAL A 469 -12.08 -0.01 21.31
C VAL A 469 -13.34 0.29 22.09
N ALA A 470 -13.20 0.37 23.41
CA ALA A 470 -14.31 0.72 24.29
C ALA A 470 -14.52 2.24 24.22
N TRP A 471 -15.72 2.68 24.59
CA TRP A 471 -16.09 4.08 24.44
C TRP A 471 -15.29 5.03 25.34
N ASP A 472 -14.83 4.53 26.49
CA ASP A 472 -13.97 5.21 27.45
C ASP A 472 -12.50 5.26 27.01
N GLU A 473 -12.04 4.29 26.24
CA GLU A 473 -10.70 4.30 25.60
C GLU A 473 -10.57 5.39 24.52
N LEU A 474 -11.69 5.90 24.01
CA LEU A 474 -11.71 6.96 23.01
C LEU A 474 -11.36 8.32 23.63
N THR A 475 -10.06 8.52 23.81
CA THR A 475 -9.40 9.71 24.39
C THR A 475 -8.51 10.39 23.36
N VAL A 476 -8.05 11.60 23.67
CA VAL A 476 -7.16 12.39 22.79
C VAL A 476 -5.80 11.73 22.55
N ASP A 477 -5.40 10.81 23.43
CA ASP A 477 -4.13 10.08 23.33
C ASP A 477 -4.22 8.87 22.40
N LEU A 478 -5.43 8.35 22.14
CA LEU A 478 -5.65 7.24 21.23
C LEU A 478 -5.61 7.74 19.78
N LYS A 479 -4.57 7.40 19.02
CA LYS A 479 -4.49 7.69 17.57
C LYS A 479 -5.28 6.67 16.74
N PRO A 480 -5.81 7.05 15.56
CA PRO A 480 -6.59 6.14 14.69
C PRO A 480 -5.79 4.95 14.13
N ASP A 481 -4.46 5.00 14.19
CA ASP A 481 -3.50 3.99 13.75
C ASP A 481 -2.63 3.45 14.91
N SER A 482 -3.08 3.62 16.17
CA SER A 482 -2.31 3.22 17.37
C SER A 482 -1.95 1.74 17.42
N TYR A 483 -2.71 0.89 16.73
CA TYR A 483 -2.55 -0.55 16.77
C TYR A 483 -2.05 -1.09 15.45
N ASN A 484 -1.06 -1.97 15.51
CA ASN A 484 -0.47 -2.68 14.39
C ASN A 484 -0.15 -4.11 14.79
N ILE A 485 0.33 -4.88 13.81
CA ILE A 485 0.64 -6.31 13.95
C ILE A 485 1.56 -6.65 15.12
N TYR A 486 2.44 -5.73 15.56
CA TYR A 486 3.38 -5.96 16.65
C TYR A 486 2.82 -5.68 18.03
N ASN A 487 1.97 -4.66 18.18
CA ASN A 487 1.48 -4.24 19.50
C ASN A 487 0.07 -4.76 19.84
N ILE A 488 -0.70 -5.21 18.85
CA ILE A 488 -2.08 -5.67 19.04
C ILE A 488 -2.16 -6.87 19.99
N ARG A 489 -1.20 -7.79 19.94
CA ARG A 489 -1.15 -8.97 20.82
C ARG A 489 -1.07 -8.57 22.30
N ARG A 490 -0.22 -7.59 22.60
CA ARG A 490 -0.09 -7.03 23.96
C ARG A 490 -1.41 -6.38 24.41
N ARG A 491 -2.10 -5.68 23.52
CA ARG A 491 -3.44 -5.15 23.81
C ARG A 491 -4.40 -6.28 24.16
N LEU A 492 -4.56 -7.25 23.28
CA LEU A 492 -5.55 -8.33 23.44
C LEU A 492 -5.32 -9.13 24.73
N ALA A 493 -4.06 -9.44 25.05
CA ALA A 493 -3.70 -10.14 26.28
C ALA A 493 -3.94 -9.30 27.55
N GLY A 494 -3.99 -7.96 27.43
CA GLY A 494 -4.20 -7.04 28.54
C GLY A 494 -5.65 -6.58 28.73
N LEU A 495 -6.59 -7.03 27.89
CA LEU A 495 -8.00 -6.69 28.02
C LEU A 495 -8.63 -7.53 29.14
N GLU A 496 -9.33 -6.87 30.07
CA GLU A 496 -10.17 -7.56 31.06
C GLU A 496 -11.45 -8.12 30.42
N GLU A 497 -11.98 -7.43 29.42
CA GLU A 497 -13.15 -7.80 28.64
C GLU A 497 -12.99 -7.33 27.18
N ASP A 498 -13.66 -8.00 26.24
CA ASP A 498 -13.76 -7.53 24.85
C ASP A 498 -14.44 -6.14 24.81
N PRO A 499 -13.80 -5.10 24.22
CA PRO A 499 -14.42 -3.80 23.99
C PRO A 499 -15.78 -3.82 23.29
N TRP A 500 -16.06 -4.89 22.54
CA TRP A 500 -17.32 -5.13 21.85
C TRP A 500 -18.16 -6.22 22.52
N ALA A 501 -17.94 -6.49 23.81
CA ALA A 501 -18.79 -7.38 24.59
C ALA A 501 -20.28 -7.05 24.39
N GLY A 502 -21.07 -8.09 24.15
CA GLY A 502 -22.50 -7.97 23.84
C GLY A 502 -22.85 -7.68 22.37
N TYR A 503 -21.88 -7.37 21.49
CA TYR A 503 -22.11 -7.08 20.07
C TYR A 503 -22.90 -8.20 19.35
N PHE A 504 -22.54 -9.46 19.59
CA PHE A 504 -23.18 -10.61 18.93
C PHE A 504 -24.49 -11.06 19.59
N SER A 505 -24.72 -10.69 20.86
CA SER A 505 -25.89 -11.13 21.63
C SER A 505 -27.03 -10.12 21.61
N ILE A 506 -26.75 -8.84 21.39
CA ILE A 506 -27.77 -7.80 21.33
C ILE A 506 -28.75 -8.05 20.17
N ARG A 507 -30.02 -7.69 20.39
CA ARG A 507 -31.10 -7.79 19.41
C ARG A 507 -31.78 -6.43 19.32
N GLN A 508 -31.55 -5.74 18.21
CA GLN A 508 -32.13 -4.44 17.92
C GLN A 508 -32.50 -4.34 16.44
N GLU A 509 -33.51 -3.55 16.11
CA GLU A 509 -34.14 -3.54 14.79
C GLU A 509 -34.45 -2.11 14.36
N ILE A 510 -34.43 -1.85 13.05
CA ILE A 510 -34.91 -0.59 12.48
C ILE A 510 -36.41 -0.74 12.24
N THR A 511 -37.21 -0.48 13.27
CA THR A 511 -38.69 -0.54 13.20
C THR A 511 -39.26 0.70 12.52
N GLN A 512 -40.55 0.68 12.16
CA GLN A 512 -41.25 1.87 11.67
C GLN A 512 -41.27 3.00 12.71
N GLU A 513 -41.37 2.67 14.00
CA GLU A 513 -41.34 3.65 15.08
C GLU A 513 -39.98 4.38 15.13
N ILE A 514 -38.88 3.63 15.04
CA ILE A 514 -37.53 4.19 15.06
C ILE A 514 -37.26 5.02 13.80
N GLN A 515 -37.75 4.58 12.64
CA GLN A 515 -37.71 5.38 11.39
C GLN A 515 -38.44 6.71 11.55
N LYS A 516 -39.65 6.69 12.11
CA LYS A 516 -40.44 7.92 12.38
C LYS A 516 -39.71 8.85 13.35
N LYS A 517 -39.06 8.31 14.40
CA LYS A 517 -38.22 9.10 15.33
C LYS A 517 -37.01 9.72 14.64
N ALA A 518 -36.44 9.05 13.63
CA ALA A 518 -35.37 9.58 12.80
C ALA A 518 -35.85 10.56 11.70
N GLY A 519 -37.16 10.79 11.58
CA GLY A 519 -37.76 11.72 10.61
C GLY A 519 -37.91 11.13 9.20
N ILE A 520 -38.06 9.81 9.09
CA ILE A 520 -38.35 9.07 7.85
C ILE A 520 -39.82 8.65 7.81
#